data_AF-A0A7V7BS22-F1
#
_entry.id   AF-A0A7V7BS22-F1
#
_cell.length_a   1.000
_cell.length_b   1.000
_cell.length_c   1.000
_cell.angle_alpha   90.00
_cell.angle_beta   90.00
_cell.angle_gamma   90.00
#
_symmetry.space_group_name_H-M   'P 1'
#
loop_
_entity.id
_entity.type
_entity.pdbx_description
1 polymer ?
#
loop_
_entity_poly.entity_id
_entity_poly.type
_entity_poly.pdbx_seq_one_letter_code
_entity_poly.pdbx_strand_id
1 'polypeptide(L)'
;MAAFTVDGDFTVATACSAARKSFPIPGDNTSFMVEQDFMQFFANFTPLALNTPHPTFTDAYLVEETPLQDLGGGVARWTRRYAQIPATRDEYETFAYHFIGYEGNFNIGSPLITGRDRFTKVVVSRVHYEYFLCAAGQPYEDPGDIPIISEQRYLVAPGSDMPVDWLRDSPPFDVPTDPTRAAYEAMVAAGTEIVAEDSRISRWLGNIYERSTRYVKAI
;
A
#
# COMPACT_ATOMS: atom_id res chain seq x y z
N MET A 1 -13.68 2.28 43.72
CA MET A 1 -12.64 3.24 43.29
C MET A 1 -11.32 2.72 43.81
N ALA A 2 -10.40 2.30 42.93
CA ALA A 2 -9.04 1.97 43.36
C ALA A 2 -8.33 3.27 43.74
N ALA A 3 -7.69 3.30 44.91
CA ALA A 3 -6.88 4.43 45.33
C ALA A 3 -5.73 4.60 44.33
N PHE A 4 -5.71 5.73 43.63
CA PHE A 4 -4.58 6.14 42.80
C PHE A 4 -3.47 6.58 43.77
N THR A 5 -2.46 5.75 43.98
CA THR A 5 -1.29 6.13 44.77
C THR A 5 -0.47 7.10 43.93
N VAL A 6 -0.46 8.39 44.31
CA VAL A 6 0.16 9.51 43.58
C VAL A 6 1.61 9.75 44.05
N ASP A 7 2.31 8.70 44.46
CA ASP A 7 3.71 8.79 44.88
C ASP A 7 4.59 8.19 43.78
N GLY A 8 4.89 9.02 42.78
CA GLY A 8 5.72 8.66 41.64
C GLY A 8 6.53 9.87 41.18
N ASP A 9 7.73 9.62 40.66
CA ASP A 9 8.51 10.65 39.99
C ASP A 9 7.83 11.02 38.67
N PHE A 10 7.18 12.19 38.63
CA PHE A 10 6.53 12.72 37.42
C PHE A 10 7.46 13.62 36.59
N THR A 11 8.77 13.67 36.88
CA THR A 11 9.72 14.44 36.06
C THR A 11 10.03 13.75 34.73
N VAL A 12 9.78 12.43 34.64
CA VAL A 12 9.95 11.62 33.43
C VAL A 12 8.59 11.01 33.05
N ALA A 13 8.33 10.91 31.75
CA ALA A 13 7.13 10.26 31.22
C ALA A 13 7.05 8.80 31.71
N THR A 14 6.08 8.52 32.58
CA THR A 14 5.89 7.21 33.19
C THR A 14 4.59 6.60 32.70
N ALA A 15 4.64 5.32 32.29
CA ALA A 15 3.45 4.59 31.90
C ALA A 15 2.51 4.41 33.11
N CYS A 16 1.25 4.79 32.93
CA CYS A 16 0.22 4.72 33.97
C CYS A 16 -0.94 3.78 33.63
N SER A 17 -0.88 3.14 32.46
CA SER A 17 -1.77 2.05 32.08
C SER A 17 -0.96 0.85 31.62
N ALA A 18 -1.59 -0.33 31.68
CA ALA A 18 -1.13 -1.47 30.89
C ALA A 18 -1.16 -1.11 29.39
N ALA A 19 -0.24 -1.71 28.64
CA ALA A 19 -0.25 -1.64 27.19
C ALA A 19 -1.47 -2.39 26.63
N ARG A 20 -2.26 -1.73 25.79
CA ARG A 20 -3.45 -2.28 25.16
C ARG A 20 -3.11 -2.59 23.71
N LYS A 21 -3.20 -3.87 23.31
CA LYS A 21 -2.98 -4.30 21.93
C LYS A 21 -4.29 -4.35 21.16
N SER A 22 -4.25 -3.90 19.91
CA SER A 22 -5.32 -4.07 18.93
C SER A 22 -4.75 -4.53 17.60
N PHE A 23 -5.60 -5.17 16.78
CA PHE A 23 -5.23 -5.71 15.48
C PHE A 23 -6.02 -4.95 14.40
N PRO A 24 -5.41 -3.92 13.77
CA PRO A 24 -6.13 -3.00 12.90
C PRO A 24 -6.56 -3.63 11.57
N ILE A 25 -5.96 -4.75 11.18
CA ILE A 25 -6.24 -5.43 9.91
C ILE A 25 -7.13 -6.66 10.20
N PRO A 26 -8.35 -6.72 9.65
CA PRO A 26 -9.23 -7.86 9.84
C PRO A 26 -8.60 -9.18 9.38
N GLY A 27 -8.57 -10.17 10.27
CA GLY A 27 -8.02 -11.50 9.97
C GLY A 27 -6.50 -11.63 10.13
N ASP A 28 -5.78 -10.52 10.31
CA ASP A 28 -4.35 -10.53 10.65
C ASP A 28 -4.16 -10.30 12.16
N ASN A 29 -3.78 -11.36 12.86
CA ASN A 29 -3.46 -11.32 14.29
C ASN A 29 -1.96 -11.17 14.57
N THR A 30 -1.16 -10.88 13.53
CA THR A 30 0.29 -10.68 13.65
C THR A 30 0.65 -9.21 13.66
N SER A 31 0.05 -8.39 12.79
CA SER A 31 0.24 -6.94 12.78
C SER A 31 -0.58 -6.27 13.88
N PHE A 32 0.08 -5.59 14.82
CA PHE A 32 -0.59 -4.99 15.97
C PHE A 32 -0.29 -3.50 16.16
N MET A 33 -1.22 -2.84 16.84
CA MET A 33 -1.03 -1.52 17.45
C MET A 33 -0.97 -1.66 18.96
N VAL A 34 -0.23 -0.75 19.60
CA VAL A 34 -0.13 -0.64 21.06
C VAL A 34 -0.54 0.75 21.48
N GLU A 35 -1.53 0.83 22.36
CA GLU A 35 -1.87 2.07 23.06
C GLU A 35 -1.44 1.99 24.52
N GLN A 36 -0.81 3.03 25.02
CA GLN A 36 -0.44 3.11 26.43
C GLN A 36 -0.53 4.55 26.92
N ASP A 37 -1.08 4.72 28.12
CA ASP A 37 -1.23 6.03 28.74
C ASP A 37 0.01 6.36 29.56
N PHE A 38 0.46 7.61 29.44
CA PHE A 38 1.62 8.16 30.12
C PHE A 38 1.22 9.37 30.94
N MET A 39 2.00 9.64 31.99
CA MET A 39 1.87 10.83 32.82
C MET A 39 3.24 11.44 33.13
N GLN A 40 3.24 12.77 33.25
CA GLN A 40 4.42 13.58 33.58
C GLN A 40 3.95 14.97 34.02
N PHE A 41 4.79 15.72 34.72
CA PHE A 41 4.55 17.15 34.92
C PHE A 41 4.53 17.90 33.59
N PHE A 42 3.60 18.84 33.42
CA PHE A 42 3.53 19.72 32.25
C PHE A 42 4.86 20.44 31.97
N ALA A 43 5.55 20.86 33.04
CA ALA A 43 6.84 21.56 32.95
C ALA A 43 7.96 20.72 32.32
N ASN A 44 7.82 19.38 32.33
CA ASN A 44 8.83 18.45 31.83
C ASN A 44 8.39 17.76 30.53
N PHE A 45 7.15 17.96 30.08
CA PHE A 45 6.64 17.31 28.89
C PHE A 45 7.41 17.76 27.65
N THR A 46 7.89 16.78 26.88
CA THR A 46 8.45 16.98 25.55
C THR A 46 7.83 15.94 24.62
N PRO A 47 7.22 16.35 23.48
CA PRO A 47 6.69 15.41 22.51
C PRO A 47 7.77 14.43 22.05
N LEU A 48 7.39 13.17 21.88
CA LEU A 48 8.29 12.18 21.33
C LEU A 48 8.22 12.23 19.80
N ALA A 49 9.37 12.15 19.13
CA ALA A 49 9.40 12.11 17.68
C ALA A 49 8.66 10.88 17.16
N LEU A 50 7.85 11.05 16.10
CA LEU A 50 7.30 9.92 15.36
C LEU A 50 8.44 8.99 14.92
N ASN A 51 8.12 7.71 14.74
CA ASN A 51 9.08 6.66 14.40
C ASN A 51 10.01 6.25 15.56
N THR A 52 9.83 6.80 16.77
CA THR A 52 10.56 6.29 17.93
C THR A 52 10.07 4.87 18.27
N PRO A 53 10.96 3.87 18.39
CA PRO A 53 10.58 2.51 18.77
C PRO A 53 9.95 2.46 20.17
N HIS A 54 8.97 1.58 20.36
CA HIS A 54 8.43 1.32 21.69
C HIS A 54 9.49 0.61 22.56
N PRO A 55 9.63 0.95 23.87
CA PRO A 55 10.68 0.40 24.73
C PRO A 55 10.62 -1.12 24.92
N THR A 56 9.42 -1.71 24.98
CA THR A 56 9.21 -3.16 25.09
C THR A 56 8.92 -3.86 23.74
N PHE A 57 8.07 -3.29 22.88
CA PHE A 57 7.72 -3.82 21.56
C PHE A 57 8.58 -3.13 20.49
N THR A 58 9.85 -3.49 20.41
CA THR A 58 10.85 -2.75 19.59
C THR A 58 10.56 -2.75 18.09
N ASP A 59 9.64 -3.60 17.64
CA ASP A 59 9.12 -3.67 16.27
C ASP A 59 7.92 -2.73 16.01
N ALA A 60 7.43 -2.05 17.04
CA ALA A 60 6.38 -1.05 16.93
C ALA A 60 6.95 0.37 17.08
N TYR A 61 6.49 1.28 16.23
CA TYR A 61 6.98 2.64 16.12
C TYR A 61 5.91 3.65 16.53
N LEU A 62 6.30 4.76 17.17
CA LEU A 62 5.36 5.80 17.56
C LEU A 62 4.68 6.41 16.32
N VAL A 63 3.36 6.32 16.27
CA VAL A 63 2.54 6.84 15.16
C VAL A 63 1.69 8.04 15.57
N GLU A 64 1.40 8.21 16.86
CA GLU A 64 0.56 9.30 17.38
C GLU A 64 0.80 9.52 18.88
N GLU A 65 0.69 10.78 19.32
CA GLU A 65 0.44 11.14 20.72
C GLU A 65 -0.86 11.94 20.80
N THR A 66 -1.75 11.58 21.73
CA THR A 66 -2.98 12.36 21.94
C THR A 66 -2.67 13.71 22.59
N PRO A 67 -3.59 14.69 22.50
CA PRO A 67 -3.48 15.91 23.30
C PRO A 67 -3.35 15.63 24.81
N LEU A 68 -2.62 16.51 25.50
CA LEU A 68 -2.44 16.44 26.95
C LEU A 68 -3.77 16.70 27.67
N GLN A 69 -4.03 15.91 28.71
CA GLN A 69 -5.15 16.06 29.65
C GLN A 69 -4.61 16.49 31.01
N ASP A 70 -5.10 17.59 31.56
CA ASP A 70 -4.73 18.05 32.89
C ASP A 70 -5.46 17.23 33.96
N LEU A 71 -4.70 16.64 34.88
CA LEU A 71 -5.22 15.88 36.03
C LEU A 71 -5.18 16.69 37.33
N GLY A 72 -4.77 17.95 37.28
CA GLY A 72 -4.49 18.80 38.43
C GLY A 72 -3.06 18.64 38.95
N GLY A 73 -2.65 19.55 39.85
CA GLY A 73 -1.31 19.50 40.47
C GLY A 73 -0.14 19.66 39.49
N GLY A 74 -0.40 20.17 38.27
CA GLY A 74 0.61 20.31 37.23
C GLY A 74 0.95 19.01 36.49
N VAL A 75 0.16 17.95 36.65
CA VAL A 75 0.37 16.65 35.99
C VAL A 75 -0.49 16.55 34.72
N ALA A 76 0.17 16.20 33.62
CA ALA A 76 -0.46 15.90 32.34
C ALA A 76 -0.58 14.38 32.15
N ARG A 77 -1.65 13.94 31.48
CA ARG A 77 -1.83 12.58 30.95
C ARG A 77 -2.07 12.61 29.46
N TRP A 78 -1.49 11.67 28.74
CA TRP A 78 -1.74 11.47 27.31
C TRP A 78 -1.60 9.99 26.95
N THR A 79 -2.01 9.63 25.75
CA THR A 79 -1.85 8.28 25.21
C THR A 79 -0.85 8.33 24.07
N ARG A 80 0.11 7.41 24.09
CA ARG A 80 0.97 7.12 22.95
C ARG A 80 0.40 5.93 22.20
N ARG A 81 0.35 6.05 20.86
CA ARG A 81 0.02 4.94 19.97
C ARG A 81 1.25 4.54 19.19
N TYR A 82 1.52 3.26 19.19
CA TYR A 82 2.58 2.64 18.42
C TYR A 82 1.98 1.64 17.44
N ALA A 83 2.58 1.47 16.27
CA ALA A 83 2.15 0.49 15.29
C ALA A 83 3.35 -0.29 14.78
N GLN A 84 3.18 -1.61 14.64
CA GLN A 84 4.09 -2.45 13.89
C GLN A 84 3.86 -2.21 12.39
N ILE A 85 4.93 -2.27 11.59
CA ILE A 85 4.81 -2.26 10.12
C ILE A 85 4.20 -3.61 9.71
N PRO A 86 3.01 -3.64 9.08
CA PRO A 86 2.39 -4.90 8.70
C PRO A 86 3.19 -5.65 7.64
N ALA A 87 2.99 -6.96 7.57
CA ALA A 87 3.44 -7.74 6.43
C ALA A 87 2.63 -7.39 5.17
N THR A 88 3.18 -7.72 4.00
CA THR A 88 2.43 -7.60 2.74
C THR A 88 1.19 -8.48 2.77
N ARG A 89 0.08 -8.00 2.21
CA ARG A 89 -1.17 -8.76 2.15
C ARG A 89 -1.85 -8.64 0.80
N ASP A 90 -2.69 -9.61 0.49
CA ASP A 90 -3.52 -9.63 -0.71
C ASP A 90 -5.00 -9.65 -0.31
N GLU A 91 -5.80 -8.81 -0.96
CA GLU A 91 -7.25 -8.88 -0.90
C GLU A 91 -7.83 -9.13 -2.30
N TYR A 92 -9.03 -9.68 -2.35
CA TYR A 92 -9.69 -10.02 -3.61
C TYR A 92 -11.05 -9.34 -3.68
N GLU A 93 -11.28 -8.61 -4.77
CA GLU A 93 -12.54 -7.91 -5.00
C GLU A 93 -12.94 -7.93 -6.47
N THR A 94 -14.20 -7.66 -6.77
CA THR A 94 -14.68 -7.56 -8.15
C THR A 94 -14.35 -6.19 -8.74
N PHE A 95 -13.79 -6.19 -9.94
CA PHE A 95 -13.36 -4.98 -10.64
C PHE A 95 -13.74 -5.05 -12.12
N ALA A 96 -14.20 -3.94 -12.69
CA ALA A 96 -14.47 -3.83 -14.12
C ALA A 96 -13.19 -3.39 -14.84
N TYR A 97 -12.60 -4.28 -15.64
CA TYR A 97 -11.37 -3.98 -16.40
C TYR A 97 -11.63 -3.97 -17.90
N HIS A 98 -10.92 -3.09 -18.61
CA HIS A 98 -10.97 -2.94 -20.06
C HIS A 98 -9.83 -3.72 -20.73
N PHE A 99 -10.13 -4.93 -21.19
CA PHE A 99 -9.17 -5.80 -21.89
C PHE A 99 -8.90 -5.29 -23.30
N ILE A 100 -7.62 -5.24 -23.67
CA ILE A 100 -7.15 -4.76 -24.98
C ILE A 100 -7.67 -5.61 -26.14
N GLY A 101 -7.87 -4.98 -27.31
CA GLY A 101 -8.26 -5.69 -28.53
C GLY A 101 -7.10 -6.41 -29.20
N TYR A 102 -7.41 -7.25 -30.19
CA TYR A 102 -6.47 -7.80 -31.15
C TYR A 102 -6.80 -7.29 -32.54
N GLU A 103 -5.79 -6.86 -33.27
CA GLU A 103 -5.93 -6.56 -34.69
C GLU A 103 -6.12 -7.88 -35.46
N GLY A 104 -7.08 -7.87 -36.38
CA GLY A 104 -7.26 -8.96 -37.34
C GLY A 104 -6.29 -8.82 -38.51
N ASN A 105 -5.94 -9.92 -39.16
CA ASN A 105 -5.10 -9.85 -40.36
C ASN A 105 -5.99 -9.84 -41.60
N PHE A 106 -5.90 -8.76 -42.40
CA PHE A 106 -6.68 -8.57 -43.63
C PHE A 106 -5.82 -8.61 -44.91
N ASN A 107 -4.55 -9.02 -44.81
CA ASN A 107 -3.63 -8.99 -45.94
C ASN A 107 -3.92 -10.12 -46.95
N ILE A 108 -3.94 -9.77 -48.24
CA ILE A 108 -4.03 -10.74 -49.35
C ILE A 108 -2.82 -11.68 -49.29
N GLY A 109 -3.08 -12.99 -49.23
CA GLY A 109 -2.04 -14.03 -49.18
C GLY A 109 -1.57 -14.42 -47.78
N SER A 110 -2.10 -13.78 -46.73
CA SER A 110 -1.88 -14.18 -45.33
C SER A 110 -3.11 -14.94 -44.78
N PRO A 111 -2.96 -15.86 -43.81
CA PRO A 111 -4.11 -16.44 -43.13
C PRO A 111 -4.99 -15.34 -42.53
N LEU A 112 -6.30 -15.41 -42.76
CA LEU A 112 -7.26 -14.51 -42.11
C LEU A 112 -7.25 -14.81 -40.62
N ILE A 113 -6.80 -13.84 -39.82
CA ILE A 113 -6.86 -13.93 -38.36
C ILE A 113 -7.98 -13.02 -37.90
N THR A 114 -8.98 -13.59 -37.21
CA THR A 114 -10.05 -12.82 -36.61
C THR A 114 -9.48 -11.94 -35.49
N GLY A 115 -9.73 -10.64 -35.58
CA GLY A 115 -9.44 -9.69 -34.51
C GLY A 115 -10.41 -9.83 -33.34
N ARG A 116 -10.18 -9.05 -32.29
CA ARG A 116 -11.06 -8.95 -31.12
C ARG A 116 -11.16 -7.48 -30.76
N ASP A 117 -12.37 -6.94 -30.66
CA ASP A 117 -12.53 -5.59 -30.15
C ASP A 117 -12.18 -5.52 -28.66
N ARG A 118 -11.71 -4.36 -28.23
CA ARG A 118 -11.55 -4.05 -26.81
C ARG A 118 -12.88 -4.26 -26.09
N PHE A 119 -12.87 -4.89 -24.93
CA PHE A 119 -14.10 -5.13 -24.16
C PHE A 119 -13.89 -4.95 -22.66
N THR A 120 -14.97 -4.60 -21.98
CA THR A 120 -15.01 -4.51 -20.53
C THR A 120 -15.54 -5.80 -19.94
N LYS A 121 -14.90 -6.29 -18.89
CA LYS A 121 -15.41 -7.45 -18.13
C LYS A 121 -15.20 -7.24 -16.64
N VAL A 122 -16.21 -7.62 -15.86
CA VAL A 122 -16.09 -7.71 -14.40
C VAL A 122 -15.33 -8.99 -14.08
N VAL A 123 -14.18 -8.84 -13.44
CA VAL A 123 -13.27 -9.92 -13.05
C VAL A 123 -12.96 -9.84 -11.57
N VAL A 124 -12.46 -10.94 -11.01
CA VAL A 124 -11.83 -10.89 -9.70
C VAL A 124 -10.45 -10.26 -9.87
N SER A 125 -10.20 -9.20 -9.12
CA SER A 125 -8.90 -8.53 -9.03
C SER A 125 -8.24 -8.85 -7.69
N ARG A 126 -6.91 -8.92 -7.69
CA ARG A 126 -6.08 -9.01 -6.49
C ARG A 126 -5.51 -7.64 -6.17
N VAL A 127 -5.78 -7.11 -4.98
CA VAL A 127 -5.19 -5.88 -4.48
C VAL A 127 -4.05 -6.26 -3.55
N HIS A 128 -2.83 -5.97 -3.96
CA HIS A 128 -1.62 -6.22 -3.20
C HIS A 128 -1.26 -4.98 -2.38
N TYR A 129 -1.09 -5.15 -1.08
CA TYR A 129 -0.75 -4.09 -0.14
C TYR A 129 0.67 -4.29 0.40
N GLU A 130 1.46 -3.23 0.35
CA GLU A 130 2.81 -3.16 0.90
C GLU A 130 2.93 -1.97 1.84
N TYR A 131 3.70 -2.11 2.92
CA TYR A 131 3.81 -1.10 3.97
C TYR A 131 5.25 -0.63 4.13
N PHE A 132 5.41 0.68 4.29
CA PHE A 132 6.71 1.33 4.37
C PHE A 132 6.72 2.32 5.53
N LEU A 133 7.74 2.21 6.39
CA LEU A 133 8.03 3.24 7.37
C LEU A 133 8.87 4.34 6.71
N CYS A 134 8.31 5.54 6.58
CA CYS A 134 9.03 6.69 6.07
C CYS A 134 9.74 7.42 7.22
N ALA A 135 11.06 7.27 7.28
CA ALA A 135 11.90 7.89 8.30
C ALA A 135 13.34 8.01 7.81
N ALA A 136 14.11 8.93 8.42
CA ALA A 136 15.54 9.03 8.16
C ALA A 136 16.24 7.67 8.37
N GLY A 137 17.04 7.25 7.38
CA GLY A 137 17.74 5.96 7.40
C GLY A 137 16.89 4.72 7.07
N GLN A 138 15.62 4.89 6.69
CA GLN A 138 14.82 3.83 6.08
C GLN A 138 15.01 3.78 4.56
N PRO A 139 14.57 2.71 3.87
CA PRO A 139 14.67 2.64 2.40
C PRO A 139 14.01 3.81 1.66
N TYR A 140 12.96 4.37 2.25
CA TYR A 140 12.26 5.57 1.74
C TYR A 140 12.15 6.56 2.90
N GLU A 141 12.70 7.75 2.75
CA GLU A 141 12.64 8.78 3.80
C GLU A 141 11.35 9.61 3.69
N ASP A 142 10.89 9.87 2.47
CA ASP A 142 9.62 10.54 2.16
C ASP A 142 8.64 9.58 1.45
N PRO A 143 7.32 9.70 1.68
CA PRO A 143 6.33 8.92 0.92
C PRO A 143 6.42 9.10 -0.60
N GLY A 144 6.89 10.25 -1.08
CA GLY A 144 7.11 10.51 -2.51
C GLY A 144 8.26 9.69 -3.13
N ASP A 145 9.14 9.13 -2.30
CA ASP A 145 10.23 8.26 -2.77
C ASP A 145 9.77 6.82 -3.02
N ILE A 146 8.59 6.44 -2.51
CA ILE A 146 8.02 5.11 -2.73
C ILE A 146 7.67 5.00 -4.22
N PRO A 147 8.23 4.02 -4.95
CA PRO A 147 8.02 3.96 -6.39
C PRO A 147 6.57 3.61 -6.72
N ILE A 148 6.02 4.30 -7.74
CA ILE A 148 4.74 3.94 -8.33
C ILE A 148 4.96 2.77 -9.29
N ILE A 149 4.19 1.70 -9.09
CA ILE A 149 4.10 0.60 -10.06
C ILE A 149 3.09 1.02 -11.11
N SER A 150 3.57 1.26 -12.33
CA SER A 150 2.73 1.71 -13.44
C SER A 150 1.79 0.61 -13.93
N GLU A 151 0.63 1.03 -14.43
CA GLU A 151 -0.31 0.16 -15.13
C GLU A 151 0.31 -0.52 -16.36
N GLN A 152 -0.28 -1.65 -16.77
CA GLN A 152 0.06 -2.27 -18.04
C GLN A 152 -0.37 -1.35 -19.19
N ARG A 153 0.61 -0.70 -19.80
CA ARG A 153 0.43 0.08 -21.02
C ARG A 153 0.44 -0.84 -22.25
N TYR A 154 -0.33 -0.47 -23.25
CA TYR A 154 -0.36 -1.11 -24.57
C TYR A 154 -0.01 -0.07 -25.61
N LEU A 155 1.15 -0.23 -26.24
CA LEU A 155 1.82 0.83 -26.99
C LEU A 155 2.01 0.43 -28.46
N VAL A 156 2.05 1.43 -29.34
CA VAL A 156 2.21 1.20 -30.80
C VAL A 156 3.54 0.53 -31.18
N ALA A 157 4.56 0.71 -30.34
CA ALA A 157 5.89 0.12 -30.50
C ALA A 157 6.63 0.10 -29.15
N PRO A 158 7.62 -0.78 -28.97
CA PRO A 158 8.49 -0.77 -27.79
C PRO A 158 9.14 0.60 -27.59
N GLY A 159 9.03 1.14 -26.36
CA GLY A 159 9.56 2.47 -26.01
C GLY A 159 8.78 3.66 -26.57
N SER A 160 7.62 3.44 -27.19
CA SER A 160 6.70 4.53 -27.56
C SER A 160 5.86 4.98 -26.37
N ASP A 161 5.36 6.21 -26.39
CA ASP A 161 4.36 6.70 -25.45
C ASP A 161 2.93 6.71 -26.02
N MET A 162 2.75 6.26 -27.27
CA MET A 162 1.46 6.28 -27.94
C MET A 162 0.65 5.01 -27.61
N PRO A 163 -0.48 5.14 -26.89
CA PRO A 163 -1.33 4.00 -26.60
C PRO A 163 -2.04 3.48 -27.85
N VAL A 164 -2.41 2.21 -27.84
CA VAL A 164 -3.21 1.57 -28.89
C VAL A 164 -4.44 0.90 -28.30
N ASP A 165 -5.47 0.70 -29.12
CA ASP A 165 -6.67 -0.07 -28.75
C ASP A 165 -6.60 -1.54 -29.19
N TRP A 166 -5.66 -1.88 -30.08
CA TRP A 166 -5.47 -3.23 -30.60
C TRP A 166 -4.00 -3.64 -30.60
N LEU A 167 -3.73 -4.85 -30.13
CA LEU A 167 -2.43 -5.48 -30.24
C LEU A 167 -2.25 -6.15 -31.59
N ARG A 168 -1.03 -6.10 -32.11
CA ARG A 168 -0.68 -6.70 -33.39
C ARG A 168 0.69 -7.35 -33.34
N ASP A 169 0.83 -8.41 -34.11
CA ASP A 169 2.12 -8.99 -34.45
C ASP A 169 2.61 -8.34 -35.74
N SER A 170 3.89 -8.04 -35.85
CA SER A 170 4.47 -7.44 -37.05
C SER A 170 4.67 -8.51 -38.12
N PRO A 171 3.76 -8.61 -39.13
CA PRO A 171 4.16 -8.37 -40.54
C PRO A 171 3.01 -8.04 -41.54
N PRO A 172 3.33 -7.54 -42.77
CA PRO A 172 4.65 -7.13 -43.26
C PRO A 172 4.88 -5.60 -43.30
N PHE A 173 3.89 -4.76 -42.98
CA PHE A 173 4.01 -3.30 -43.11
C PHE A 173 3.93 -2.53 -41.79
N ASP A 174 3.69 -3.22 -40.67
CA ASP A 174 3.39 -2.60 -39.38
C ASP A 174 4.42 -2.96 -38.30
N VAL A 175 4.73 -1.97 -37.45
CA VAL A 175 5.59 -2.14 -36.27
C VAL A 175 4.82 -2.93 -35.20
N PRO A 176 5.43 -3.94 -34.56
CA PRO A 176 4.75 -4.73 -33.54
C PRO A 176 4.41 -3.85 -32.34
N THR A 177 3.24 -4.07 -31.73
CA THR A 177 2.89 -3.37 -30.48
C THR A 177 3.73 -3.87 -29.32
N ASP A 178 3.69 -3.14 -28.21
CA ASP A 178 4.28 -3.54 -26.94
C ASP A 178 3.22 -3.59 -25.84
N PRO A 179 2.88 -4.79 -25.30
CA PRO A 179 3.30 -6.11 -25.78
C PRO A 179 2.76 -6.44 -27.19
N THR A 180 3.33 -7.45 -27.84
CA THR A 180 2.76 -8.00 -29.09
C THR A 180 1.49 -8.80 -28.78
N ARG A 181 0.67 -9.05 -29.82
CA ARG A 181 -0.49 -9.95 -29.68
C ARG A 181 -0.05 -11.33 -29.19
N ALA A 182 0.96 -11.93 -29.82
CA ALA A 182 1.47 -13.25 -29.42
C ALA A 182 1.98 -13.27 -27.97
N ALA A 183 2.64 -12.20 -27.52
CA ALA A 183 3.10 -12.08 -26.14
C ALA A 183 1.93 -11.98 -25.15
N TYR A 184 0.90 -11.18 -25.48
CA TYR A 184 -0.28 -11.07 -24.64
C TYR A 184 -1.09 -12.38 -24.61
N GLU A 185 -1.26 -13.07 -25.74
CA GLU A 185 -1.89 -14.39 -25.78
C GLU A 185 -1.12 -15.42 -24.92
N ALA A 186 0.21 -15.34 -24.87
CA ALA A 186 1.02 -16.15 -23.95
C ALA A 186 0.77 -15.78 -22.47
N MET A 187 0.60 -14.50 -22.16
CA MET A 187 0.21 -14.04 -20.82
C MET A 187 -1.16 -14.59 -20.41
N VAL A 188 -2.14 -14.58 -21.32
CA VAL A 188 -3.47 -15.17 -21.12
C VAL A 188 -3.35 -16.67 -20.86
N ALA A 189 -2.61 -17.40 -21.69
CA ALA A 189 -2.42 -18.85 -21.54
C ALA A 189 -1.73 -19.22 -20.23
N ALA A 190 -0.80 -18.39 -19.76
CA ALA A 190 -0.13 -18.57 -18.46
C ALA A 190 -0.96 -18.11 -17.26
N GLY A 191 -2.09 -17.43 -17.48
CA GLY A 191 -2.88 -16.80 -16.41
C GLY A 191 -2.14 -15.67 -15.70
N THR A 192 -1.27 -14.97 -16.43
CA THR A 192 -0.42 -13.89 -15.91
C THR A 192 -1.28 -12.74 -15.41
N GLU A 193 -0.89 -12.18 -14.27
CA GLU A 193 -1.49 -10.97 -13.72
C GLU A 193 -0.84 -9.73 -14.33
N ILE A 194 -1.67 -8.76 -14.71
CA ILE A 194 -1.27 -7.44 -15.20
C ILE A 194 -1.71 -6.37 -14.21
N VAL A 195 -0.91 -5.31 -14.10
CA VAL A 195 -1.24 -4.15 -13.28
C VAL A 195 -2.37 -3.37 -13.96
N ALA A 196 -3.51 -3.27 -13.28
CA ALA A 196 -4.74 -2.75 -13.86
C ALA A 196 -4.81 -1.21 -13.87
N GLU A 197 -4.17 -0.57 -12.90
CA GLU A 197 -4.07 0.88 -12.71
C GLU A 197 -2.76 1.18 -11.97
N ASP A 198 -2.23 2.39 -12.11
CA ASP A 198 -1.07 2.85 -11.35
C ASP A 198 -1.29 2.63 -9.85
N SER A 199 -0.28 2.08 -9.17
CA SER A 199 -0.37 1.84 -7.72
C SER A 199 -0.61 3.15 -6.98
N ARG A 200 -1.38 3.09 -5.88
CA ARG A 200 -1.70 4.27 -5.07
C ARG A 200 -0.99 4.19 -3.73
N ILE A 201 -0.39 5.31 -3.31
CA ILE A 201 0.21 5.47 -1.99
C ILE A 201 -0.78 6.22 -1.10
N SER A 202 -1.02 5.71 0.10
CA SER A 202 -1.84 6.36 1.11
C SER A 202 -1.20 6.25 2.49
N ARG A 203 -1.53 7.19 3.39
CA ARG A 203 -1.06 7.12 4.77
C ARG A 203 -1.90 6.10 5.54
N TRP A 204 -1.24 5.13 6.15
CA TRP A 204 -1.90 4.15 7.00
C TRP A 204 -1.96 4.64 8.45
N LEU A 205 -0.82 4.79 9.12
CA LEU A 205 -0.72 5.25 10.51
C LEU A 205 0.59 6.01 10.73
N GLY A 206 0.50 7.25 11.25
CA GLY A 206 1.71 8.07 11.47
C GLY A 206 2.52 8.24 10.18
N ASN A 207 3.79 7.85 10.22
CA ASN A 207 4.67 7.81 9.03
C ASN A 207 4.77 6.42 8.39
N ILE A 208 3.83 5.50 8.67
CA ILE A 208 3.68 4.26 7.94
C ILE A 208 2.72 4.51 6.77
N TYR A 209 3.21 4.27 5.56
CA TYR A 209 2.48 4.42 4.31
C TYR A 209 2.20 3.07 3.68
N GLU A 210 1.05 2.96 3.03
CA GLU A 210 0.59 1.77 2.32
C GLU A 210 0.61 2.05 0.81
N ARG A 211 1.27 1.19 0.04
CA ARG A 211 1.09 1.11 -1.42
C ARG A 211 0.09 0.02 -1.74
N SER A 212 -0.95 0.37 -2.48
CA SER A 212 -1.94 -0.57 -3.02
C SER A 212 -1.74 -0.72 -4.52
N THR A 213 -1.60 -1.95 -4.99
CA THR A 213 -1.43 -2.27 -6.41
C THR A 213 -2.48 -3.27 -6.85
N ARG A 214 -3.24 -2.92 -7.89
CA ARG A 214 -4.32 -3.77 -8.39
C ARG A 214 -3.84 -4.62 -9.56
N TYR A 215 -4.07 -5.92 -9.45
CA TYR A 215 -3.77 -6.91 -10.46
C TYR A 215 -5.05 -7.56 -10.98
N VAL A 216 -5.08 -7.81 -12.29
CA VAL A 216 -6.12 -8.63 -12.95
C VAL A 216 -5.44 -9.67 -13.83
N LYS A 217 -6.05 -10.85 -13.98
CA LYS A 217 -5.53 -11.85 -14.93
C LYS A 217 -5.80 -11.39 -16.36
N ALA A 218 -4.81 -11.56 -17.25
CA ALA A 218 -4.99 -11.35 -18.68
C ALA A 218 -6.07 -12.30 -19.25
N ILE A 219 -6.91 -11.80 -20.17
CA ILE A 219 -8.02 -12.55 -20.82
C ILE A 219 -8.09 -12.22 -22.31
#